data_AF-A0A517MQH4-F1
#
_entry.id   AF-A0A517MQH4-F1
#
_cell.length_a   1.000
_cell.length_b   1.000
_cell.length_c   1.000
_cell.angle_alpha   90.00
_cell.angle_beta   90.00
_cell.angle_gamma   90.00
#
_symmetry.space_group_name_H-M   'P 1'
#
loop_
_entity.id
_entity.type
_entity.pdbx_description
1 polymer ?
#
loop_
_entity_poly.entity_id
_entity_poly.type
_entity_poly.pdbx_seq_one_letter_code
_entity_poly.pdbx_strand_id
1 'polypeptide(L)'
;MTAKPRASTDFAVMGKFAGLGSRYIGSMSTSPAPTEIAPKSQFSQLPPYTRSLLKVSLPVRVQLTEKKESVGDVIAIGPGTILSFTKKCDEPLELFVDNQLIAVGEAVKLGEKFGFRIHEMTLPSEHFYLVQRRKAAEEAQAATDDEAEESSEGEDASDAEE
;
A
#
# COMPACT_ATOMS: atom_id res chain seq x y z
N MET A 1 41.95 -51.32 13.48
CA MET A 1 42.38 -49.98 13.95
C MET A 1 41.75 -49.74 15.31
N THR A 2 42.49 -50.05 16.37
CA THR A 2 42.08 -49.97 17.77
C THR A 2 42.90 -48.88 18.43
N ALA A 3 42.28 -47.78 18.86
CA ALA A 3 42.94 -46.74 19.63
C ALA A 3 42.44 -46.80 21.09
N LYS A 4 43.41 -46.95 21.98
CA LYS A 4 43.32 -47.18 23.43
C LYS A 4 43.43 -45.82 24.16
N PRO A 5 42.79 -45.64 25.34
CA PRO A 5 42.83 -44.41 26.11
C PRO A 5 44.05 -44.36 27.06
N ARG A 6 44.49 -43.14 27.45
CA ARG A 6 45.38 -42.82 28.59
C ARG A 6 45.46 -41.29 28.70
N ALA A 7 45.10 -40.65 29.81
CA ALA A 7 45.81 -40.52 31.10
C ALA A 7 45.94 -38.99 31.33
N SER A 8 45.22 -38.44 32.30
CA SER A 8 45.72 -38.10 33.64
C SER A 8 46.72 -36.94 33.63
N THR A 9 46.32 -35.83 34.24
CA THR A 9 47.16 -35.14 35.22
C THR A 9 46.26 -34.33 36.14
N ASP A 10 46.31 -34.75 37.40
CA ASP A 10 45.85 -34.01 38.55
C ASP A 10 46.52 -32.63 38.63
N PHE A 11 45.77 -31.64 39.09
CA PHE A 11 46.38 -30.54 39.83
C PHE A 11 45.47 -30.18 41.01
N ALA A 12 45.90 -30.62 42.18
CA ALA A 12 45.36 -30.25 43.47
C ALA A 12 46.02 -28.95 43.95
N VAL A 13 45.20 -27.95 44.30
CA VAL A 13 45.47 -26.92 45.33
C VAL A 13 44.09 -26.51 45.85
N MET A 14 43.56 -27.05 46.96
CA MET A 14 43.88 -26.75 48.36
C MET A 14 43.95 -25.25 48.66
N GLY A 15 42.78 -24.63 48.82
CA GLY A 15 42.65 -23.27 49.33
C GLY A 15 41.46 -23.15 50.27
N LYS A 16 41.69 -23.41 51.56
CA LYS A 16 40.78 -23.04 52.66
C LYS A 16 40.77 -21.51 52.78
N PHE A 17 39.63 -20.88 52.53
CA PHE A 17 39.35 -19.55 53.06
C PHE A 17 38.07 -19.60 53.88
N ALA A 18 38.27 -19.63 55.19
CA ALA A 18 37.26 -19.41 56.19
C ALA A 18 37.11 -17.91 56.41
N GLY A 19 35.87 -17.43 56.46
CA GLY A 19 35.50 -16.15 57.05
C GLY A 19 35.54 -14.96 56.10
N LEU A 20 34.37 -14.50 55.66
CA LEU A 20 33.74 -13.23 56.05
C LEU A 20 32.59 -12.89 55.11
N GLY A 21 31.44 -12.51 55.68
CA GLY A 21 30.53 -11.54 55.07
C GLY A 21 29.59 -12.07 53.98
N SER A 22 28.50 -12.72 54.39
CA SER A 22 27.30 -12.81 53.54
C SER A 22 26.70 -11.41 53.36
N ARG A 23 26.91 -10.81 52.18
CA ARG A 23 26.14 -9.65 51.71
C ARG A 23 25.80 -9.85 50.24
N TYR A 24 24.50 -10.07 50.02
CA TYR A 24 23.69 -9.81 48.82
C TYR A 24 24.42 -9.35 47.55
N ILE A 25 24.19 -10.08 46.45
CA ILE A 25 23.58 -9.49 45.24
C ILE A 25 22.85 -10.62 44.49
N GLY A 26 21.52 -10.53 44.49
CA GLY A 26 20.65 -11.41 43.73
C GLY A 26 20.82 -11.19 42.23
N SER A 27 20.71 -12.29 41.49
CA SER A 27 20.67 -12.32 40.04
C SER A 27 19.52 -11.46 39.50
N MET A 28 19.85 -10.35 38.85
CA MET A 28 18.94 -9.71 37.91
C MET A 28 19.27 -10.23 36.51
N SER A 29 18.62 -11.33 36.14
CA SER A 29 18.42 -11.69 34.74
C SER A 29 17.43 -10.69 34.15
N THR A 30 17.92 -9.59 33.57
CA THR A 30 17.07 -8.71 32.75
C THR A 30 17.03 -9.30 31.35
N SER A 31 15.91 -9.97 31.06
CA SER A 31 15.55 -10.38 29.71
C SER A 31 15.40 -9.12 28.85
N PRO A 32 16.08 -9.00 27.70
CA PRO A 32 15.81 -7.91 26.78
C PRO A 32 14.36 -8.03 26.31
N ALA A 33 13.59 -6.98 26.54
CA ALA A 33 12.21 -6.88 26.11
C ALA A 33 12.13 -7.09 24.58
N PRO A 34 11.19 -7.90 24.08
CA PRO A 34 10.92 -7.95 22.65
C PRO A 34 10.40 -6.57 22.24
N THR A 35 11.08 -5.97 21.27
CA THR A 35 10.68 -4.77 20.55
C THR A 35 9.18 -4.85 20.21
N GLU A 36 8.35 -4.07 20.91
CA GLU A 36 6.95 -3.91 20.56
C GLU A 36 6.89 -3.26 19.18
N ILE A 37 6.54 -4.09 18.19
CA ILE A 37 6.20 -3.68 16.84
C ILE A 37 5.07 -2.67 16.97
N ALA A 38 5.32 -1.44 16.52
CA ALA A 38 4.37 -0.32 16.58
C ALA A 38 2.95 -0.76 16.17
N PRO A 39 1.89 -0.29 16.86
CA PRO A 39 0.53 -0.67 16.52
C PRO A 39 0.24 -0.18 15.10
N LYS A 40 -0.06 -1.12 14.19
CA LYS A 40 -0.64 -0.83 12.88
C LYS A 40 -1.78 0.15 13.11
N SER A 41 -1.63 1.37 12.58
CA SER A 41 -2.54 2.50 12.78
C SER A 41 -3.99 2.04 12.60
N GLN A 42 -4.77 2.14 13.68
CA GLN A 42 -6.15 1.70 13.68
C GLN A 42 -6.94 2.62 12.73
N PHE A 43 -7.60 2.04 11.72
CA PHE A 43 -8.37 2.77 10.69
C PHE A 43 -9.38 3.79 11.27
N SER A 44 -9.79 3.62 12.52
CA SER A 44 -10.65 4.54 13.28
C SER A 44 -9.99 5.90 13.58
N GLN A 45 -8.66 5.97 13.65
CA GLN A 45 -7.90 7.20 13.96
C GLN A 45 -7.64 8.06 12.72
N LEU A 46 -7.96 7.57 11.53
CA LEU A 46 -7.77 8.33 10.29
C LEU A 46 -8.80 9.47 10.19
N PRO A 47 -8.41 10.63 9.64
CA PRO A 47 -9.31 11.74 9.42
C PRO A 47 -10.57 11.35 8.61
N PRO A 48 -11.71 12.05 8.81
CA PRO A 48 -12.96 11.71 8.14
C PRO A 48 -12.88 11.69 6.61
N TYR A 49 -12.08 12.57 6.01
CA TYR A 49 -11.90 12.64 4.56
C TYR A 49 -11.25 11.37 3.99
N THR A 50 -10.32 10.75 4.74
CA THR A 50 -9.66 9.51 4.33
C THR A 50 -10.66 8.36 4.22
N ARG A 51 -11.66 8.32 5.12
CA ARG A 51 -12.72 7.29 5.09
C ARG A 51 -13.61 7.41 3.86
N SER A 52 -13.78 8.62 3.31
CA SER A 52 -14.52 8.83 2.06
C SER A 52 -13.72 8.34 0.84
N LEU A 53 -12.40 8.54 0.82
CA LEU A 53 -11.53 8.06 -0.27
C LEU A 53 -11.50 6.53 -0.37
N LEU A 54 -11.59 5.82 0.76
CA LEU A 54 -11.64 4.35 0.78
C LEU A 54 -12.93 3.74 0.21
N LYS A 55 -13.96 4.56 -0.09
CA LYS A 55 -15.23 4.10 -0.68
C LYS A 55 -15.23 4.18 -2.21
N VAL A 56 -14.16 4.66 -2.82
CA VAL A 56 -14.05 4.77 -4.28
C VAL A 56 -13.98 3.38 -4.89
N SER A 57 -14.86 3.10 -5.85
CA SER A 57 -14.84 1.84 -6.62
C SER A 57 -13.82 1.96 -7.75
N LEU A 58 -12.98 0.94 -7.90
CA LEU A 58 -11.96 0.87 -8.95
C LEU A 58 -12.20 -0.37 -9.83
N PRO A 59 -11.97 -0.28 -11.15
CA PRO A 59 -12.06 -1.42 -12.03
C PRO A 59 -10.93 -2.41 -11.73
N VAL A 60 -11.30 -3.66 -11.46
CA VAL A 60 -10.37 -4.75 -11.23
C VAL A 60 -10.38 -5.65 -12.46
N ARG A 61 -9.20 -5.93 -13.01
CA ARG A 61 -9.01 -6.78 -14.18
C ARG A 61 -8.08 -7.94 -13.83
N VAL A 62 -8.47 -9.15 -14.21
CA VAL A 62 -7.59 -10.32 -14.13
C VAL A 62 -7.06 -10.58 -15.53
N GLN A 63 -5.74 -10.63 -15.67
CA GLN A 63 -5.10 -10.91 -16.95
C GLN A 63 -4.59 -12.34 -16.98
N LEU A 64 -5.06 -13.10 -17.97
CA LEU A 64 -4.54 -14.45 -18.22
C LEU A 64 -3.12 -14.37 -18.76
N THR A 65 -2.94 -13.68 -19.89
CA THR A 65 -1.64 -13.50 -20.54
C THR A 65 -1.63 -12.26 -21.44
N GLU A 66 -0.43 -11.75 -21.74
CA GLU A 66 -0.19 -10.78 -22.82
C GLU A 66 0.51 -11.49 -23.99
N LYS A 67 0.23 -11.07 -25.22
CA LYS A 67 0.99 -11.49 -26.41
C LYS A 67 1.06 -10.32 -27.39
N LYS A 68 2.27 -10.00 -27.85
CA LYS A 68 2.51 -9.01 -28.90
C LYS A 68 2.56 -9.72 -30.25
N GLU A 69 1.72 -9.28 -31.17
CA GLU A 69 1.59 -9.84 -32.51
C GLU A 69 1.68 -8.72 -33.56
N SER A 70 1.93 -9.08 -34.82
CA SER A 70 1.92 -8.10 -35.90
C SER A 70 0.48 -7.63 -36.18
N VAL A 71 0.33 -6.40 -36.70
CA VAL A 71 -1.01 -5.85 -37.02
C VAL A 71 -1.74 -6.74 -38.05
N GLY A 72 -1.01 -7.37 -38.98
CA GLY A 72 -1.59 -8.29 -39.95
C GLY A 72 -2.22 -9.52 -39.31
N ASP A 73 -1.53 -10.12 -38.32
CA ASP A 73 -2.03 -11.29 -37.60
C ASP A 73 -3.26 -10.94 -36.75
N VAL A 74 -3.28 -9.74 -36.14
CA VAL A 74 -4.43 -9.25 -35.37
C VAL A 74 -5.67 -9.08 -36.25
N ILE A 75 -5.51 -8.58 -37.47
CA ILE A 75 -6.63 -8.42 -38.43
C ILE A 75 -7.13 -9.79 -38.91
N ALA A 76 -6.27 -10.80 -38.98
CA ALA A 76 -6.64 -12.16 -39.37
C ALA A 76 -7.40 -12.93 -38.27
N ILE A 77 -7.52 -12.39 -37.06
CA ILE A 77 -8.30 -13.01 -35.98
C ILE A 77 -9.79 -12.97 -36.34
N GLY A 78 -10.38 -14.15 -36.47
CA GLY A 78 -11.80 -14.33 -36.75
C GLY A 78 -12.39 -15.49 -35.96
N PRO A 79 -13.69 -15.77 -36.15
CA PRO A 79 -14.32 -16.93 -35.53
C PRO A 79 -13.61 -18.22 -35.98
N GLY A 80 -13.12 -19.00 -35.01
CA GLY A 80 -12.40 -20.25 -35.26
C GLY A 80 -10.87 -20.15 -35.21
N THR A 81 -10.30 -18.94 -35.10
CA THR A 81 -8.85 -18.77 -34.91
C THR A 81 -8.43 -19.21 -33.51
N ILE A 82 -7.43 -20.10 -33.41
CA ILE A 82 -6.85 -20.56 -32.14
C ILE A 82 -5.56 -19.77 -31.86
N LEU A 83 -5.55 -19.00 -30.78
CA LEU A 83 -4.37 -18.27 -30.33
C LEU A 83 -3.61 -19.12 -29.31
N SER A 84 -2.37 -19.47 -29.64
CA SER A 84 -1.46 -20.13 -28.72
C SER A 84 -0.67 -19.10 -27.92
N PHE A 85 -0.51 -19.38 -26.63
CA PHE A 85 0.24 -18.56 -25.69
C PHE A 85 1.39 -19.37 -25.10
N THR A 86 2.47 -18.67 -24.74
CA THR A 86 3.64 -19.30 -24.10
C THR A 86 3.40 -19.60 -22.62
N LYS A 87 2.49 -18.84 -21.99
CA LYS A 87 2.13 -19.00 -20.58
C LYS A 87 1.40 -20.34 -20.38
N LYS A 88 1.87 -21.17 -19.45
CA LYS A 88 1.26 -22.47 -19.16
C LYS A 88 -0.03 -22.31 -18.37
N CYS A 89 -0.92 -23.29 -18.46
CA CYS A 89 -2.20 -23.30 -17.75
C CYS A 89 -2.06 -23.29 -16.21
N ASP A 90 -0.94 -23.79 -15.70
CA ASP A 90 -0.66 -23.92 -14.26
C ASP A 90 0.02 -22.68 -13.66
N GLU A 91 0.32 -21.66 -14.47
CA GLU A 91 0.95 -20.44 -13.98
C GLU A 91 -0.09 -19.50 -13.35
N PRO A 92 0.27 -18.80 -12.26
CA PRO A 92 -0.67 -17.91 -11.61
C PRO A 92 -1.01 -16.71 -12.50
N LEU A 93 -2.23 -16.19 -12.33
CA LEU A 93 -2.75 -15.04 -13.05
C LEU A 93 -2.45 -13.75 -12.28
N GLU A 94 -2.40 -12.67 -13.04
CA GLU A 94 -2.08 -11.35 -12.53
C GLU A 94 -3.37 -10.55 -12.31
N LEU A 95 -3.46 -9.90 -11.16
CA LEU A 95 -4.57 -9.04 -10.76
C LEU A 95 -4.13 -7.58 -10.88
N PHE A 96 -4.80 -6.88 -11.79
CA PHE A 96 -4.62 -5.46 -12.01
C PHE A 96 -5.79 -4.68 -11.39
N VAL A 97 -5.45 -3.60 -10.70
CA VAL A 97 -6.43 -2.55 -10.36
C VAL A 97 -6.09 -1.38 -11.25
N ASP A 98 -7.02 -1.00 -12.12
CA ASP A 98 -6.74 -0.09 -13.24
C ASP A 98 -5.54 -0.58 -14.08
N ASN A 99 -4.41 0.12 -14.06
CA ASN A 99 -3.18 -0.20 -14.79
C ASN A 99 -2.00 -0.65 -13.90
N GLN A 100 -2.25 -0.93 -12.62
CA GLN A 100 -1.21 -1.36 -11.67
C GLN A 100 -1.39 -2.84 -11.29
N LEU A 101 -0.30 -3.60 -11.30
CA LEU A 101 -0.26 -4.97 -10.79
C LEU A 101 -0.29 -4.92 -9.26
N ILE A 102 -1.31 -5.53 -8.65
CA ILE A 102 -1.51 -5.51 -7.20
C ILE A 102 -1.34 -6.90 -6.59
N ALA A 103 -1.64 -7.97 -7.32
CA ALA A 103 -1.54 -9.31 -6.77
C ALA A 103 -1.34 -10.36 -7.85
N VAL A 104 -0.88 -11.53 -7.41
CA VAL A 104 -0.76 -12.74 -8.21
C VAL A 104 -1.55 -13.84 -7.52
N GLY A 105 -2.26 -14.66 -8.30
CA GLY A 105 -3.18 -15.65 -7.74
C GLY A 105 -3.66 -16.66 -8.76
N GLU A 106 -4.65 -17.45 -8.40
CA GLU A 106 -5.20 -18.52 -9.26
C GLU A 106 -6.71 -18.40 -9.37
N ALA A 107 -7.25 -18.78 -10.52
CA ALA A 107 -8.69 -18.91 -10.71
C ALA A 107 -9.16 -20.23 -10.08
N VAL A 108 -10.08 -20.13 -9.11
CA VAL A 108 -10.67 -21.28 -8.41
C VAL A 108 -12.14 -21.39 -8.76
N LYS A 109 -12.64 -22.62 -8.96
CA LYS A 109 -14.06 -22.88 -9.11
C LYS A 109 -14.62 -23.36 -7.78
N LEU A 110 -15.61 -22.64 -7.25
CA LEU A 110 -16.33 -22.96 -6.02
C LEU A 110 -17.77 -23.34 -6.39
N GLY A 111 -18.00 -24.64 -6.58
CA GLY A 111 -19.29 -25.17 -7.03
C GLY A 111 -19.61 -24.67 -8.44
N GLU A 112 -20.58 -23.77 -8.54
CA GLU A 112 -20.99 -23.13 -9.81
C GLU A 112 -20.41 -21.72 -9.98
N LYS A 113 -19.70 -21.20 -8.97
CA LYS A 113 -19.12 -19.86 -9.00
C LYS A 113 -17.64 -19.91 -9.34
N PHE A 114 -17.18 -18.90 -10.05
CA PHE A 114 -15.75 -18.65 -10.23
C PHE A 114 -15.28 -17.67 -9.17
N GLY A 115 -14.10 -17.92 -8.62
CA GLY A 115 -13.42 -17.06 -7.67
C GLY A 115 -11.95 -16.90 -8.05
N PHE A 116 -11.30 -15.92 -7.43
CA PHE A 116 -9.87 -15.67 -7.60
C PHE A 116 -9.21 -15.75 -6.23
N ARG A 117 -8.26 -16.68 -6.06
CA ARG A 117 -7.51 -16.84 -4.82
C ARG A 117 -6.18 -16.12 -4.95
N ILE A 118 -5.97 -15.12 -4.10
CA ILE A 118 -4.72 -14.37 -4.03
C ILE A 118 -3.64 -15.25 -3.39
N HIS A 119 -2.49 -15.36 -4.04
CA HIS A 119 -1.31 -16.05 -3.52
C HIS A 119 -0.32 -15.04 -2.92
N GLU A 120 -0.01 -13.99 -3.67
CA GLU A 120 0.90 -12.93 -3.28
C GLU A 120 0.27 -11.56 -3.56
N MET A 121 0.55 -10.58 -2.70
CA MET A 121 0.09 -9.20 -2.86
C MET A 121 1.29 -8.27 -2.91
N THR A 122 1.36 -7.48 -3.97
CA THR A 122 2.33 -6.41 -4.13
C THR A 122 1.69 -5.12 -3.65
N LEU A 123 2.31 -4.46 -2.67
CA LEU A 123 1.84 -3.18 -2.18
C LEU A 123 2.06 -2.12 -3.27
N PRO A 124 1.05 -1.29 -3.57
CA PRO A 124 1.22 -0.20 -4.53
C PRO A 124 2.27 0.79 -4.02
N SER A 125 3.03 1.39 -4.94
CA SER A 125 3.95 2.47 -4.60
C SER A 125 3.16 3.66 -4.05
N GLU A 126 3.53 4.19 -2.88
CA GLU A 126 2.85 5.35 -2.31
C GLU A 126 3.08 6.59 -3.18
N HIS A 127 2.02 7.09 -3.80
CA HIS A 127 2.05 8.32 -4.60
C HIS A 127 1.51 9.49 -3.77
N PHE A 128 2.39 10.40 -3.38
CA PHE A 128 2.01 11.63 -2.67
C PHE A 128 1.69 12.75 -3.66
N TYR A 129 0.41 13.12 -3.75
CA TYR A 129 0.00 14.30 -4.49
C TYR A 129 -0.23 15.46 -3.52
N LEU A 130 0.46 16.59 -3.75
CA LEU A 130 0.18 17.83 -3.04
C LEU A 130 -1.15 18.40 -3.55
N VAL A 131 -2.20 18.26 -2.76
CA VAL A 131 -3.50 18.88 -3.06
C VAL A 131 -3.41 20.37 -2.75
N GLN A 132 -3.19 21.20 -3.77
CA GLN A 132 -3.30 22.65 -3.64
C GLN A 132 -4.76 23.02 -3.40
N ARG A 133 -5.10 23.40 -2.16
CA ARG A 133 -6.38 24.08 -1.91
C ARG A 133 -6.39 25.36 -2.73
N ARG A 134 -7.46 25.59 -3.49
CA ARG A 134 -7.72 26.83 -4.24
C ARG A 134 -7.96 28.04 -3.30
N LYS A 135 -6.99 28.38 -2.45
CA LYS A 135 -6.96 29.66 -1.73
C LYS A 135 -5.73 30.42 -2.20
N ALA A 136 -5.90 31.12 -3.32
CA ALA A 136 -4.93 32.09 -3.82
C ALA A 136 -5.53 33.04 -4.89
N ALA A 137 -6.64 32.67 -5.55
CA ALA A 137 -7.18 33.47 -6.65
C ALA A 137 -8.25 34.52 -6.24
N GLU A 138 -8.79 34.46 -5.01
CA GLU A 138 -9.93 35.31 -4.61
C GLU A 138 -9.51 36.63 -3.93
N GLU A 139 -8.29 36.75 -3.40
CA GLU A 139 -7.81 37.96 -2.72
C GLU A 139 -7.21 39.03 -3.67
N ALA A 140 -7.07 38.74 -4.97
CA ALA A 140 -6.51 39.69 -5.96
C ALA A 140 -7.58 40.49 -6.73
N GLN A 141 -8.86 40.10 -6.71
CA GLN A 141 -9.93 40.76 -7.49
C GLN A 141 -10.80 41.70 -6.66
N ALA A 142 -10.67 41.72 -5.33
CA ALA A 142 -11.48 42.58 -4.46
C ALA A 142 -10.91 44.01 -4.25
N ALA A 143 -9.79 44.37 -4.91
CA ALA A 143 -9.09 45.64 -4.67
C ALA A 143 -9.17 46.65 -5.84
N THR A 144 -9.91 46.34 -6.92
CA THR A 144 -9.94 47.20 -8.12
C THR A 144 -11.32 47.79 -8.47
N ASP A 145 -12.38 47.48 -7.74
CA ASP A 145 -13.75 47.88 -8.10
C ASP A 145 -14.37 49.00 -7.22
N ASP A 146 -13.58 49.68 -6.36
CA ASP A 146 -14.08 50.70 -5.42
C ASP A 146 -13.97 52.16 -5.93
N GLU A 147 -13.58 52.41 -7.19
CA GLU A 147 -13.37 53.80 -7.72
C GLU A 147 -14.15 54.15 -9.01
N ALA A 148 -15.28 53.49 -9.30
CA ALA A 148 -16.05 53.81 -10.51
C ALA A 148 -17.57 53.83 -10.30
N GLU A 149 -18.06 54.59 -9.32
CA GLU A 149 -19.46 55.01 -9.28
C GLU A 149 -19.55 56.44 -8.71
N GLU A 150 -19.13 57.43 -9.51
CA GLU A 150 -19.64 58.79 -9.39
C GLU A 150 -20.17 59.26 -10.75
N SER A 151 -21.40 59.79 -10.71
CA SER A 151 -22.17 60.46 -11.76
C SER A 151 -22.89 59.57 -12.79
N SER A 152 -24.15 59.24 -12.49
CA SER A 152 -25.25 59.89 -13.22
C SER A 152 -26.56 59.79 -12.44
N GLU A 153 -26.84 60.87 -11.69
CA GLU A 153 -28.18 61.39 -11.48
C GLU A 153 -28.87 61.45 -12.86
N GLY A 154 -30.04 60.86 -13.07
CA GLY A 154 -31.30 61.33 -12.49
C GLY A 154 -31.92 62.36 -13.44
N GLU A 155 -32.90 61.93 -14.25
CA GLU A 155 -34.02 62.71 -14.82
C GLU A 155 -34.78 61.76 -15.77
N ASP A 156 -35.63 60.89 -15.24
CA ASP A 156 -37.08 61.06 -15.03
C ASP A 156 -37.91 61.29 -16.30
N ALA A 157 -38.76 60.27 -16.55
CA ALA A 157 -40.15 60.34 -16.97
C ALA A 157 -40.54 61.30 -18.10
N SER A 158 -40.85 60.72 -19.26
CA SER A 158 -42.22 60.55 -19.73
C SER A 158 -42.20 60.21 -21.22
N ASP A 159 -42.77 59.07 -21.61
CA ASP A 159 -43.94 59.17 -22.47
C ASP A 159 -44.69 57.84 -22.54
N ALA A 160 -46.00 57.98 -22.40
CA ALA A 160 -47.00 56.95 -22.50
C ALA A 160 -47.63 57.00 -23.91
N GLU A 161 -48.41 55.95 -24.20
CA GLU A 161 -49.33 55.81 -25.35
C GLU A 161 -48.62 55.49 -26.68
N GLU A 162 -49.10 54.63 -27.59
CA GLU A 162 -50.20 53.66 -27.68
C GLU A 162 -49.81 52.72 -28.85
#